data_AF-A0AAN8FMF5-F1
#
_entry.id   AF-A0AAN8FMF5-F1
#
_cell.length_a   1.000
_cell.length_b   1.000
_cell.length_c   1.000
_cell.angle_alpha   90.00
_cell.angle_beta   90.00
_cell.angle_gamma   90.00
#
_symmetry.space_group_name_H-M   'P 1'
#
loop_
_entity.id
_entity.type
_entity.pdbx_description
1 polymer ?
#
loop_
_entity_poly.entity_id
_entity_poly.type
_entity_poly.pdbx_seq_one_letter_code
_entity_poly.pdbx_strand_id
1 'polypeptide(L)' 'MNSSFFAQYGNLEEIEIYESPHLREFDGNSIRNLTHLRKFSITWCRKLEEISEVLLKGNLKIQSLSVLHSKFCWY' A
#
# COMPACT_ATOMS: atom_id res chain seq x y z
N MET A 1 1.46 12.76 -3.81
CA MET A 1 2.82 12.36 -3.37
C MET A 1 3.74 12.39 -4.59
N ASN A 2 5.02 12.78 -4.43
CA ASN A 2 5.98 12.70 -5.54
C ASN A 2 6.21 11.20 -5.84
N SER A 3 5.94 10.76 -7.07
CA SER A 3 5.84 9.33 -7.47
C SER A 3 7.15 8.54 -7.36
N SER A 4 8.21 9.17 -6.87
CA SER A 4 9.56 8.63 -6.73
C SER A 4 10.02 8.44 -5.29
N PHE A 5 9.16 8.67 -4.28
CA PHE A 5 9.55 8.57 -2.87
C PHE A 5 10.15 7.20 -2.51
N PHE A 6 9.58 6.10 -3.01
CA PHE A 6 10.11 4.77 -2.72
C PHE A 6 11.29 4.35 -3.62
N ALA A 7 11.64 5.14 -4.64
CA ALA A 7 12.74 4.80 -5.55
C ALA A 7 14.09 4.74 -4.83
N GLN A 8 14.25 5.48 -3.72
CA GLN A 8 15.45 5.43 -2.90
C GLN A 8 15.56 4.18 -2.00
N TYR A 9 14.47 3.41 -1.88
CA TYR A 9 14.41 2.20 -1.05
C TYR A 9 14.32 0.94 -1.91
N GLY A 10 15.22 0.76 -2.88
CA GLY A 10 15.15 -0.36 -3.84
C GLY A 10 15.22 -1.78 -3.23
N ASN A 11 15.67 -1.90 -1.98
CA ASN A 11 15.75 -3.16 -1.24
C ASN A 11 14.59 -3.36 -0.24
N LEU A 12 13.56 -2.52 -0.30
CA LEU A 12 12.45 -2.59 0.65
C LEU A 12 11.62 -3.85 0.37
N GLU A 13 11.47 -4.68 1.40
CA GLU A 13 10.78 -5.96 1.29
C GLU A 13 9.34 -5.90 1.79
N GLU A 14 9.07 -5.07 2.79
CA GLU A 14 7.76 -4.98 3.43
C GLU A 14 7.32 -3.53 3.59
N ILE A 15 6.06 -3.26 3.22
CA ILE A 15 5.38 -1.99 3.52
C ILE A 15 4.14 -2.33 4.35
N GLU A 16 4.03 -1.68 5.49
CA GLU A 16 2.88 -1.77 6.36
C GLU A 16 2.41 -0.36 6.71
N ILE A 17 1.16 -0.08 6.36
CA ILE A 17 0.47 1.16 6.70
C ILE A 17 -0.62 0.80 7.70
N TYR A 18 -0.44 1.27 8.92
CA TYR A 18 -1.37 1.02 10.01
C TYR A 18 -2.03 2.32 10.48
N GLU A 19 -3.34 2.27 10.67
CA GLU A 19 -4.16 3.32 11.30
C GLU A 19 -3.81 4.74 10.82
N SER A 20 -3.84 4.94 9.50
CA SER A 20 -3.64 6.26 8.91
C SER A 20 -4.99 6.93 8.63
N PRO A 21 -5.49 7.82 9.53
CA PRO A 21 -6.82 8.41 9.42
C PRO A 21 -6.94 9.48 8.32
N HIS A 22 -5.80 9.87 7.71
CA HIS A 22 -5.74 10.86 6.63
C HIS A 22 -5.42 10.24 5.28
N LEU A 23 -5.07 8.94 5.23
CA LEU A 23 -4.79 8.26 3.98
C LEU A 23 -6.10 8.03 3.23
N ARG A 24 -6.25 8.72 2.08
CA ARG A 24 -7.42 8.58 1.20
C ARG A 24 -7.13 7.80 -0.06
N GLU A 25 -5.92 7.98 -0.58
CA GLU A 25 -5.47 7.37 -1.82
C GLU A 25 -4.08 6.79 -1.62
N PHE A 26 -3.80 5.66 -2.27
CA PHE A 26 -2.47 5.11 -2.39
C PHE A 26 -2.11 4.88 -3.86
N ASP A 27 -1.14 5.65 -4.36
CA ASP A 27 -0.62 5.50 -5.71
C ASP A 27 0.33 4.29 -5.81
N GLY A 28 -0.17 3.21 -6.39
CA GLY A 28 0.60 1.99 -6.64
C GLY A 28 1.81 2.17 -7.55
N ASN A 29 1.89 3.24 -8.37
CA ASN A 29 3.09 3.52 -9.17
C ASN A 29 4.28 3.86 -8.30
N SER A 30 4.04 4.44 -7.12
CA SER A 30 5.11 4.88 -6.22
C SER A 30 5.98 3.70 -5.75
N ILE A 31 5.45 2.48 -5.74
CA ILE A 31 6.15 1.25 -5.32
C ILE A 31 6.47 0.31 -6.49
N ARG A 32 6.26 0.75 -7.74
CA ARG A 32 6.49 -0.08 -8.94
C ARG A 32 7.95 -0.50 -9.11
N ASN A 33 8.88 0.32 -8.63
CA ASN A 33 10.32 0.06 -8.73
C ASN A 33 10.86 -0.79 -7.58
N LEU A 34 10.02 -1.20 -6.61
CA LEU A 34 10.42 -2.02 -5.47
C LEU A 34 10.42 -3.50 -5.83
N THR A 35 11.47 -3.94 -6.52
CA THR A 35 11.59 -5.31 -7.06
C THR A 35 11.75 -6.42 -6.02
N HIS A 36 12.06 -6.04 -4.77
CA HIS A 36 12.21 -6.93 -3.61
C HIS A 36 10.97 -6.93 -2.69
N LEU A 37 9.95 -6.12 -2.99
CA LEU A 37 8.76 -6.00 -2.15
C LEU A 37 7.95 -7.31 -2.19
N ARG A 38 7.87 -7.98 -1.04
CA ARG A 38 7.14 -9.24 -0.83
C ARG A 38 5.81 -9.04 -0.12
N LYS A 39 5.70 -8.04 0.75
CA LYS A 39 4.52 -7.81 1.60
C LYS A 39 4.07 -6.35 1.50
N PHE A 40 2.78 -6.17 1.24
CA PHE A 40 2.14 -4.87 1.27
C PHE A 40 0.83 -4.97 2.07
N SER A 41 0.75 -4.25 3.18
CA SER A 41 -0.42 -4.26 4.06
C SER A 41 -0.90 -2.85 4.34
N ILE A 42 -2.21 -2.65 4.20
CA ILE A 42 -2.89 -1.45 4.67
C ILE A 42 -4.00 -1.88 5.61
N THR A 43 -3.90 -1.48 6.88
CA THR A 43 -4.81 -1.92 7.93
C THR A 43 -5.30 -0.70 8.72
N TRP A 44 -6.59 -0.67 9.07
CA TRP A 44 -7.24 0.40 9.86
C TRP A 44 -7.21 1.81 9.24
N CYS A 45 -6.98 1.94 7.93
CA CYS A 45 -6.96 3.23 7.24
C CYS A 45 -8.37 3.66 6.80
N ARG A 46 -9.23 4.05 7.75
CA ARG A 46 -10.69 4.22 7.54
C ARG A 46 -11.13 5.16 6.42
N LYS A 47 -10.28 6.09 5.98
CA LYS A 47 -10.58 7.04 4.90
C LYS A 47 -10.04 6.62 3.53
N LEU A 48 -9.45 5.44 3.43
CA LEU A 48 -8.92 4.93 2.17
C LEU A 48 -10.07 4.61 1.23
N GLU A 49 -10.14 5.38 0.15
CA GLU A 49 -11.18 5.31 -0.88
C GLU A 49 -10.64 4.60 -2.13
N GLU A 50 -9.36 4.84 -2.46
CA GLU A 50 -8.77 4.32 -3.70
C GLU A 50 -7.35 3.78 -3.51
N ILE A 51 -7.08 2.66 -4.18
CA ILE A 51 -5.74 2.10 -4.34
C ILE A 51 -5.55 1.84 -5.85
N SER A 52 -4.52 2.43 -6.47
CA SER A 52 -4.33 2.31 -7.92
C SER A 52 -4.03 0.87 -8.36
N GLU A 53 -4.65 0.43 -9.48
CA GLU A 53 -4.52 -0.93 -10.06
C GLU A 53 -3.08 -1.41 -10.33
N VAL A 54 -2.11 -0.50 -10.43
CA VAL A 54 -0.71 -0.82 -10.72
C VAL A 54 -0.10 -1.76 -9.68
N LEU A 55 -0.63 -1.76 -8.45
CA LEU A 55 -0.29 -2.73 -7.41
C LEU A 55 -0.46 -4.19 -7.89
N LEU A 56 -1.47 -4.48 -8.70
CA LEU A 56 -1.77 -5.81 -9.21
C LEU A 56 -1.04 -6.14 -10.51
N LYS A 57 -0.77 -5.13 -11.35
CA LYS A 57 -0.18 -5.33 -12.69
C LYS A 57 1.36 -5.26 -12.71
N GLY A 58 1.97 -4.50 -11.81
CA GLY A 58 3.42 -4.25 -11.81
C GLY A 58 4.24 -5.09 -10.81
N ASN A 59 3.60 -5.61 -9.76
CA ASN A 59 4.27 -6.27 -8.64
C ASN A 59 3.83 -7.73 -8.48
N LEU A 60 4.05 -8.54 -9.53
CA LEU A 60 3.77 -9.99 -9.58
C LEU A 60 4.46 -10.84 -8.48
N LYS A 61 5.25 -10.21 -7.61
CA LYS A 61 5.94 -10.83 -6.46
C LYS A 61 5.31 -10.53 -5.10
N ILE A 62 4.30 -9.66 -5.01
CA ILE A 62 3.59 -9.43 -3.75
C ILE A 62 2.88 -10.73 -3.39
N GLN A 63 3.37 -11.40 -2.35
CA GLN A 63 2.84 -12.68 -1.88
C GLN A 63 1.62 -12.48 -0.99
N SER A 64 1.44 -11.27 -0.45
CA SER A 64 0.36 -10.95 0.47
C SER A 64 -0.05 -9.49 0.30
N LEU A 65 -1.31 -9.30 -0.12
CA LEU A 65 -2.01 -8.02 -0.11
C LEU A 65 -3.13 -8.12 0.92
N SER A 66 -3.06 -7.34 1.99
CA SER A 66 -4.14 -7.23 2.97
C SER A 66 -4.62 -5.79 3.06
N VAL A 67 -5.89 -5.58 2.73
CA VAL A 67 -6.60 -4.32 2.96
C VAL A 67 -7.68 -4.59 4.00
N LEU A 68 -7.39 -4.27 5.26
CA LEU A 68 -8.30 -4.48 6.36
C LEU A 68 -8.95 -3.14 6.74
N HIS A 69 -10.12 -2.90 6.15
CA HIS A 69 -11.01 -1.87 6.64
C HIS A 69 -11.75 -2.40 7.85
N SER A 70 -11.36 -1.92 9.01
CA SER A 70 -12.24 -1.91 10.17
C SER A 70 -13.42 -0.99 9.86
N LYS A 71 -14.47 -1.55 9.28
CA LYS A 71 -15.83 -1.14 9.62
C LYS A 71 -16.23 -1.87 10.90
N PHE A 72 -15.46 -1.72 11.97
CA PHE A 72 -16.05 -1.96 13.28
C PHE A 72 -16.93 -0.75 13.59
N CYS A 73 -18.18 -0.82 13.11
CA CYS A 73 -19.29 -0.09 13.72
C CYS A 73 -19.38 -0.56 15.17
N TRP A 74 -18.72 0.14 16.09
CA TRP A 74 -19.15 0.12 17.48
C TRP A 74 -20.22 1.21 17.60
N TYR A 75 -21.39 0.75 18.08
CA TYR A 75 -22.69 1.42 18.21
C TYR A 75 -22.63 2.83 18.81
#